data_AF-A0A484MJZ6-F1
#
_entry.id   AF-A0A484MJZ6-F1
#
_cell.length_a   1.000
_cell.length_b   1.000
_cell.length_c   1.000
_cell.angle_alpha   90.00
_cell.angle_beta   90.00
_cell.angle_gamma   90.00
#
_symmetry.space_group_name_H-M   'P 1'
#
loop_
_entity.id
_entity.type
_entity.pdbx_description
1 polymer ?
#
loop_
_entity_poly.entity_id
_entity_poly.type
_entity_poly.pdbx_seq_one_letter_code
_entity_poly.pdbx_strand_id
1 'polypeptide(L)'
;MKAYLNGSHPAAGNLCHDLVQRVRCPHSCIGQVIRISHSSNDWSFGAIKLYNSTTRKHLILFEDGKNEYVDLSREDWQLCTQQV
;
A
#
# COMPACT_ATOMS: atom_id res chain seq x y z
N MET A 1 33.68 -39.05 -27.37
CA MET A 1 33.67 -37.57 -27.36
C MET A 1 32.46 -37.15 -28.20
N LYS A 2 31.33 -36.65 -27.71
CA LYS A 2 31.03 -35.75 -26.59
C LYS A 2 29.94 -36.32 -25.66
N ALA A 3 29.89 -35.79 -24.44
CA ALA A 3 29.13 -36.25 -23.29
C ALA A 3 27.91 -35.33 -22.99
N TYR A 4 26.79 -36.00 -22.66
CA TYR A 4 25.59 -35.72 -21.87
C TYR A 4 25.10 -34.29 -21.55
N LEU A 5 23.77 -34.12 -21.60
CA LEU A 5 22.95 -33.93 -20.39
C LEU A 5 21.47 -34.23 -20.68
N ASN A 6 21.01 -35.37 -20.18
CA ASN A 6 19.60 -35.66 -19.90
C ASN A 6 19.39 -35.37 -18.41
N GLY A 7 18.38 -34.58 -18.06
CA GLY A 7 18.20 -34.14 -16.68
C GLY A 7 16.87 -33.43 -16.47
N SER A 8 15.87 -34.21 -16.11
CA SER A 8 14.57 -33.80 -15.61
C SER A 8 14.67 -32.75 -14.50
N HIS A 9 13.87 -31.69 -14.61
CA HIS A 9 13.57 -30.81 -13.47
C HIS A 9 12.06 -30.78 -13.22
N PRO A 10 11.52 -31.63 -12.32
CA PRO A 10 10.27 -31.32 -11.65
C PRO A 10 10.61 -30.34 -10.52
N ALA A 11 10.73 -29.06 -10.84
CA ALA A 11 10.80 -28.04 -9.82
C ALA A 11 9.36 -27.73 -9.35
N ALA A 12 8.82 -28.62 -8.53
CA ALA A 12 7.80 -28.26 -7.56
C ALA A 12 8.41 -27.25 -6.59
N GLY A 13 8.44 -25.98 -7.01
CA GLY A 13 9.08 -24.88 -6.30
C GLY A 13 8.05 -23.82 -5.94
N ASN A 14 7.34 -24.05 -4.83
CA ASN A 14 6.76 -23.04 -3.94
C ASN A 14 6.27 -21.72 -4.57
N LEU A 15 5.16 -21.76 -5.31
CA LEU A 15 4.46 -20.56 -5.79
C LEU A 15 3.76 -19.77 -4.66
N CYS A 16 3.78 -20.27 -3.43
CA CYS A 16 3.00 -19.71 -2.32
C CYS A 16 3.82 -18.86 -1.35
N HIS A 17 5.15 -18.85 -1.43
CA HIS A 17 5.99 -18.16 -0.44
C HIS A 17 6.59 -16.82 -0.92
N ASP A 18 6.68 -16.58 -2.24
CA ASP A 18 7.19 -15.30 -2.77
C ASP A 18 6.08 -14.25 -2.98
N LEU A 19 4.82 -14.69 -3.18
CA LEU A 19 3.69 -13.77 -3.32
C LEU A 19 3.31 -13.08 -2.01
N VAL A 20 3.68 -13.62 -0.85
CA VAL A 20 3.38 -12.98 0.45
C VAL A 20 4.31 -11.77 0.70
N GLN A 21 5.50 -11.73 0.09
CA GLN A 21 6.44 -10.61 0.27
C GLN A 21 6.43 -9.63 -0.91
N ARG A 22 6.13 -10.07 -2.14
CA ARG A 22 6.02 -9.19 -3.31
C ARG A 22 4.61 -8.68 -3.62
N VAL A 23 3.58 -9.22 -2.96
CA VAL A 23 2.20 -8.74 -3.08
C VAL A 23 1.73 -8.18 -1.73
N ARG A 24 2.52 -7.29 -1.13
CA ARG A 24 1.88 -6.14 -0.47
C ARG A 24 1.37 -5.28 -1.60
N CYS A 25 0.13 -5.50 -2.04
CA CYS A 25 -0.51 -4.70 -3.08
C CYS A 25 -0.18 -3.21 -2.83
N PRO A 26 0.67 -2.56 -3.64
CA PRO A 26 0.89 -1.11 -3.52
C PRO A 26 -0.41 -0.32 -3.70
N HIS A 27 -1.43 -1.00 -4.25
CA HIS A 27 -2.70 -0.47 -4.68
C HIS A 27 -3.76 -0.41 -3.56
N SER A 28 -3.50 -1.02 -2.40
CA SER A 28 -4.37 -0.84 -1.24
C SER A 28 -3.56 -0.15 -0.13
N CYS A 29 -3.52 1.17 -0.21
CA CYS A 29 -3.00 2.04 0.86
C CYS A 29 -3.89 2.03 2.12
N ILE A 30 -4.94 1.22 2.15
CA ILE A 30 -5.78 0.99 3.33
C ILE A 30 -4.92 0.42 4.47
N GLY A 31 -5.09 1.01 5.66
CA GLY A 31 -4.32 0.71 6.86
C GLY A 31 -3.04 1.54 7.01
N GLN A 32 -2.58 2.20 5.94
CA GLN A 32 -1.37 3.00 5.99
C GLN A 32 -1.63 4.35 6.66
N VAL A 33 -0.64 4.81 7.41
CA VAL A 33 -0.61 6.16 7.98
C VAL A 33 -0.03 7.11 6.94
N ILE A 34 -0.70 8.24 6.75
CA ILE A 34 -0.25 9.35 5.91
C ILE A 34 -0.15 10.60 6.76
N ARG A 35 0.71 11.53 6.33
CA ARG A 35 0.58 12.94 6.69
C ARG A 35 -0.06 13.68 5.53
N ILE A 36 -0.98 14.59 5.81
CA ILE A 36 -1.70 15.38 4.82
C ILE A 36 -1.71 16.86 5.20
N SER A 37 -1.51 17.75 4.21
CA SER A 37 -1.56 19.19 4.42
C SER A 37 -3.00 19.70 4.37
N HIS A 38 -3.40 20.50 5.35
CA HIS A 38 -4.65 21.25 5.33
C HIS A 38 -4.43 22.65 4.74
N SER A 39 -5.51 23.32 4.33
CA SER A 39 -5.49 24.65 3.70
C SER A 39 -4.73 25.75 4.47
N SER A 40 -4.47 25.57 5.77
CA SER A 40 -3.70 26.51 6.62
C SER A 40 -2.20 26.18 6.71
N ASN A 41 -1.67 25.31 5.86
CA ASN A 41 -0.26 24.85 5.90
C ASN A 41 0.08 24.01 7.16
N ASP A 42 -0.93 23.63 7.95
CA ASP A 42 -0.81 22.66 9.01
C ASP A 42 -0.84 21.24 8.44
N TRP A 43 -0.02 20.37 9.01
CA TRP A 43 0.01 18.95 8.66
C TRP A 43 -0.69 18.13 9.73
N SER A 44 -1.43 17.12 9.30
CA SER A 44 -2.08 16.17 10.21
C SER A 44 -1.80 14.74 9.77
N PHE A 45 -1.69 13.83 10.72
CA PHE A 45 -1.59 12.41 10.48
C PHE A 45 -2.97 11.76 10.48
N GLY A 46 -3.13 10.79 9.59
CA GLY A 46 -4.34 9.99 9.52
C GLY A 46 -4.07 8.62 8.93
N ALA A 47 -4.93 7.66 9.29
CA ALA A 47 -4.89 6.30 8.75
C ALA A 47 -5.98 6.14 7.68
N ILE A 48 -5.59 5.65 6.51
CA ILE A 48 -6.54 5.34 5.43
C ILE A 48 -7.38 4.14 5.86
N LYS A 49 -8.70 4.28 5.94
CA LYS A 49 -9.65 3.24 6.35
C LYS A 49 -10.34 2.56 5.17
N LEU A 50 -10.68 3.32 4.14
CA LEU A 50 -11.46 2.84 3.00
C LEU A 50 -11.17 3.70 1.76
N TYR A 51 -11.39 3.14 0.59
CA TYR A 51 -11.51 3.89 -0.66
C TYR A 51 -12.92 3.75 -1.23
N ASN A 52 -13.55 4.88 -1.56
CA ASN A 52 -14.84 4.94 -2.24
C ASN A 52 -14.59 5.21 -3.74
N SER A 53 -14.81 4.21 -4.58
CA SER A 53 -14.57 4.31 -6.03
C SER A 53 -15.56 5.21 -6.76
N THR A 54 -16.78 5.38 -6.24
CA THR A 54 -17.80 6.25 -6.81
C THR A 54 -17.40 7.72 -6.68
N THR A 55 -16.92 8.13 -5.51
CA THR A 55 -16.48 9.51 -5.25
C THR A 55 -14.99 9.73 -5.47
N ARG A 56 -14.22 8.65 -5.66
CA ARG A 56 -12.75 8.63 -5.70
C ARG A 56 -12.09 9.21 -4.44
N LYS A 57 -12.78 9.13 -3.29
CA LYS A 57 -12.28 9.62 -2.00
C LYS A 57 -11.85 8.49 -1.08
N HIS A 58 -10.87 8.78 -0.24
CA HIS A 58 -10.38 7.91 0.82
C HIS A 58 -11.00 8.34 2.14
N LEU A 59 -11.52 7.40 2.92
CA LEU A 59 -11.91 7.65 4.30
C LEU A 59 -10.65 7.65 5.16
N ILE A 60 -10.34 8.77 5.80
CA ILE A 60 -9.17 8.94 6.67
C ILE A 60 -9.66 9.06 8.11
N LEU A 61 -9.12 8.23 9.01
CA LEU A 61 -9.25 8.43 10.45
C LEU A 61 -8.07 9.27 10.91
N PHE A 62 -8.34 10.51 11.30
CA PHE A 62 -7.35 11.43 11.82
C PHE A 62 -7.01 11.12 13.28
N GLU A 63 -5.86 11.63 13.72
CA GLU A 63 -5.37 11.54 15.10
C GLU A 63 -6.32 12.16 16.16
N ASP A 64 -7.17 13.12 15.77
CA ASP A 64 -8.26 13.66 16.61
C ASP A 64 -9.46 12.69 16.76
N GLY A 65 -9.40 11.51 16.13
CA GLY A 65 -10.47 10.50 16.16
C GLY A 65 -11.61 10.73 15.16
N LYS A 66 -11.56 11.84 14.41
CA LYS A 66 -12.55 12.16 13.37
C LYS A 66 -12.29 11.38 12.08
N ASN A 67 -13.37 11.02 11.39
CA ASN A 67 -13.30 10.38 10.07
C ASN A 67 -13.73 11.37 9.00
N GLU A 68 -12.94 11.50 7.92
CA GLU A 68 -13.27 12.39 6.81
C GLU A 68 -12.98 11.74 5.46
N TYR A 69 -13.81 12.05 4.46
CA TYR A 69 -13.59 11.63 3.08
C TYR A 69 -12.73 12.64 2.32
N VAL A 70 -11.51 12.23 1.99
CA VAL A 70 -10.50 13.08 1.36
C VAL A 70 -10.14 12.57 -0.03
N ASP A 71 -10.07 13.48 -1.00
CA ASP A 71 -9.57 13.17 -2.34
C ASP A 71 -8.03 13.26 -2.36
N LEU A 72 -7.36 12.17 -2.00
CA LEU A 72 -5.89 12.08 -2.01
C LEU A 72 -5.24 12.29 -3.39
N SER A 73 -6.02 12.38 -4.48
CA SER A 73 -5.45 12.75 -5.78
C SER A 73 -5.25 14.26 -5.96
N ARG A 74 -5.85 15.07 -5.08
CA ARG A 74 -5.86 16.54 -5.15
C ARG A 74 -5.12 17.23 -4.02
N GLU A 75 -4.96 16.54 -2.90
CA GLU A 75 -4.27 17.05 -1.71
C GLU A 75 -2.78 16.70 -1.73
N ASP A 76 -1.95 17.50 -1.06
CA ASP A 76 -0.55 17.14 -0.80
C ASP A 76 -0.49 16.21 0.42
N TRP A 77 -0.01 14.99 0.19
CA TRP A 77 0.09 13.98 1.24
C TRP A 77 1.30 13.09 1.01
N GLN A 78 1.77 12.47 2.08
CA GLN A 78 2.93 11.59 2.04
C GLN A 78 2.70 10.37 2.93
N LEU A 79 3.11 9.21 2.43
CA LEU A 79 3.02 7.97 3.18
C LEU A 79 4.08 7.93 4.28
N CYS A 80 3.67 7.69 5.52
CA CYS A 80 4.60 7.53 6.63
C CYS A 80 5.10 6.09 6.65
N THR A 81 6.19 5.81 5.94
CA THR A 81 6.88 4.53 6.05
C THR A 81 7.63 4.49 7.39
N GLN A 82 7.28 3.58 8.28
CA GLN A 82 8.20 3.19 9.36
C GLN A 82 9.43 2.56 8.71
N GLN A 83 10.56 3.28 8.70
CA GLN A 83 11.86 2.63 8.55
C GLN A 83 12.07 1.81 9.83
N VAL A 84 12.15 0.50 9.67
CA VAL A 84 12.52 -0.44 10.73
C VAL A 84 14.03 -0.62 10.74
#